data_AF-A0A5K0ZXV8-F1
#
_entry.id   AF-A0A5K0ZXV8-F1
#
_cell.length_a   1.000
_cell.length_b   1.000
_cell.length_c   1.000
_cell.angle_alpha   90.00
_cell.angle_beta   90.00
_cell.angle_gamma   90.00
#
_symmetry.space_group_name_H-M   'P 1'
#
loop_
_entity.id
_entity.type
_entity.pdbx_description
1 polymer ?
#
loop_
_entity_poly.entity_id
_entity_poly.type
_entity_poly.pdbx_seq_one_letter_code
_entity_poly.pdbx_strand_id
1 'polypeptide(L)'
;MKFGKRLKRQIEETLPEWRDKFVSYKDLKKRVRLICTTLEEEANSNGPASSGCASTRVSEEEEEFIFLLNAEIEKFNAFFMEQEEEFVIRQK
;
A
#
# COMPACT_ATOMS: atom_id res chain seq x y z
N MET A 1 3.13 15.45 1.12
CA MET A 1 3.69 15.16 -0.23
C MET A 1 2.60 14.98 -1.29
N LYS A 2 2.91 15.31 -2.57
CA LYS A 2 1.99 15.21 -3.74
C LYS A 2 2.15 13.90 -4.55
N PHE A 3 2.77 12.86 -3.98
CA PHE A 3 3.13 11.61 -4.68
C PHE A 3 1.93 10.95 -5.38
N GLY A 4 0.83 10.67 -4.66
CA GLY A 4 -0.34 10.02 -5.27
C GLY A 4 -0.96 10.79 -6.46
N LYS A 5 -0.84 12.13 -6.48
CA LYS A 5 -1.28 12.93 -7.64
C LYS A 5 -0.34 12.79 -8.83
N ARG A 6 0.97 12.69 -8.57
CA ARG A 6 1.99 12.44 -9.60
C ARG A 6 1.86 11.04 -10.18
N LEU A 7 1.73 10.03 -9.32
CA LEU A 7 1.56 8.64 -9.73
C LEU A 7 0.33 8.49 -10.64
N LYS A 8 -0.83 8.99 -10.19
CA LYS A 8 -2.04 8.97 -11.00
C LYS A 8 -1.79 9.64 -12.35
N ARG A 9 -1.30 10.88 -12.36
CA ARG A 9 -1.04 11.63 -13.61
C ARG A 9 -0.13 10.86 -14.56
N GLN A 10 0.98 10.30 -14.08
CA GLN A 10 1.90 9.55 -14.93
C GLN A 10 1.22 8.35 -15.58
N ILE A 11 0.42 7.59 -14.82
CA ILE A 11 -0.33 6.46 -15.37
C ILE A 11 -1.37 6.91 -16.39
N GLU A 12 -2.07 8.03 -16.13
CA GLU A 12 -3.06 8.58 -17.07
C GLU A 12 -2.43 9.09 -18.37
N GLU A 13 -1.22 9.67 -18.30
CA GLU A 13 -0.50 10.26 -19.43
C GLU A 13 0.22 9.20 -20.27
N THR A 14 0.75 8.13 -19.67
CA THR A 14 1.52 7.12 -20.40
C THR A 14 0.68 5.92 -20.82
N LEU A 15 -0.13 5.38 -19.91
CA LEU A 15 -0.68 4.03 -20.01
C LEU A 15 -2.08 3.97 -19.35
N PRO A 16 -3.10 4.64 -19.94
CA PRO A 16 -4.41 4.77 -19.33
C PRO A 16 -5.16 3.44 -19.16
N GLU A 17 -4.83 2.42 -19.95
CA GLU A 17 -5.41 1.06 -19.87
C GLU A 17 -4.92 0.29 -18.63
N TRP A 18 -3.78 0.69 -18.06
CA TRP A 18 -3.15 -0.03 -16.95
C TRP A 18 -3.47 0.58 -15.59
N ARG A 19 -4.34 1.60 -15.54
CA ARG A 19 -4.74 2.32 -14.32
C ARG A 19 -5.11 1.40 -13.17
N ASP A 20 -5.87 0.36 -13.45
CA ASP A 20 -6.40 -0.55 -12.43
C ASP A 20 -5.36 -1.61 -11.98
N LYS A 21 -4.28 -1.76 -12.75
CA LYS A 21 -3.16 -2.69 -12.48
C LYS A 21 -2.12 -2.08 -11.53
N PHE A 22 -2.08 -0.75 -11.41
CA PHE A 22 -1.17 -0.08 -10.48
C PHE A 22 -1.67 -0.13 -9.03
N VAL A 23 -0.72 0.09 -8.12
CA VAL A 23 -0.96 0.09 -6.67
C VAL A 23 -1.97 1.16 -6.27
N SER A 24 -3.00 0.77 -5.53
CA SER A 24 -4.06 1.62 -4.97
C SER A 24 -3.55 2.52 -3.82
N TYR A 25 -2.61 3.42 -4.12
CA TYR A 25 -1.89 4.24 -3.15
C TYR A 25 -2.80 5.05 -2.22
N LYS A 26 -3.96 5.50 -2.72
CA LYS A 26 -4.92 6.25 -1.90
C LYS A 26 -5.49 5.40 -0.76
N ASP A 27 -5.82 4.15 -1.03
CA ASP A 27 -6.49 3.29 -0.05
C ASP A 27 -5.48 2.70 0.93
N LEU A 28 -4.30 2.32 0.46
CA LEU A 28 -3.16 2.01 1.33
C LEU A 28 -2.84 3.17 2.28
N LYS A 29 -2.79 4.40 1.76
CA LYS A 29 -2.54 5.59 2.59
C LYS A 29 -3.65 5.85 3.61
N LYS A 30 -4.91 5.57 3.29
CA LYS A 30 -6.02 5.70 4.27
C LYS A 30 -5.84 4.69 5.41
N ARG A 31 -5.51 3.44 5.09
CA ARG A 31 -5.26 2.38 6.09
C ARG A 31 -4.09 2.72 7.01
N VAL A 32 -2.96 3.18 6.45
CA VAL A 32 -1.82 3.66 7.27
C VAL A 32 -2.22 4.77 8.22
N ARG A 33 -3.09 5.71 7.80
CA ARG A 33 -3.56 6.77 8.68
C ARG A 33 -4.41 6.24 9.84
N LEU A 34 -5.25 5.24 9.59
CA LEU A 34 -6.06 4.60 10.64
C LEU A 34 -5.17 3.92 11.68
N ILE A 35 -4.12 3.22 11.23
CA ILE A 35 -3.11 2.63 12.12
C ILE A 35 -2.40 3.71 12.94
N CYS A 36 -1.98 4.83 12.32
CA CYS A 36 -1.36 5.91 13.08
C CYS A 36 -2.31 6.53 14.12
N THR A 37 -3.58 6.74 13.79
CA THR A 37 -4.57 7.31 14.71
C THR A 37 -4.88 6.37 15.88
N THR A 38 -5.02 5.07 15.62
CA THR A 38 -5.25 4.07 16.69
C THR A 38 -4.06 4.00 17.66
N LEU A 39 -2.82 4.03 17.14
CA LEU A 39 -1.62 4.09 17.97
C LEU A 39 -1.53 5.37 18.82
N GLU A 40 -1.96 6.52 18.28
CA GLU A 40 -2.00 7.79 19.01
C GLU A 40 -3.06 7.77 20.14
N GLU A 41 -4.23 7.17 19.91
CA GLU A 41 -5.29 7.02 20.93
C GLU A 41 -4.89 6.08 22.07
N GLU A 42 -4.20 4.97 21.75
CA GLU A 42 -3.65 4.05 22.75
C GLU A 42 -2.53 4.69 23.59
N ALA A 43 -1.74 5.58 23.00
CA ALA A 43 -0.68 6.32 23.70
C ALA A 43 -1.23 7.42 24.62
N ASN A 44 -2.35 8.06 24.26
CA ASN A 44 -2.93 9.17 25.03
C ASN A 44 -3.86 8.70 26.17
N SER A 45 -4.41 7.49 26.09
CA SER A 45 -5.26 6.89 27.13
C SER A 45 -4.46 6.26 28.27
N ASN A 46 -3.17 6.00 28.07
CA ASN A 46 -2.26 5.48 29.08
C ASN A 46 -1.28 6.57 29.53
N GLY A 47 -1.46 7.09 30.76
CA GLY A 47 -0.50 7.98 31.42
C GLY A 47 0.92 7.36 31.51
N PRO A 48 1.95 8.12 31.93
CA PRO A 48 3.35 7.73 31.74
C PRO A 48 3.73 6.57 32.66
N ALA A 49 3.49 5.35 32.22
CA ALA A 49 4.02 4.16 32.84
C ALA A 49 4.25 3.10 31.76
N SER A 50 5.51 2.64 31.71
CA SER A 50 5.97 1.48 30.92
C SER A 50 6.31 1.76 29.45
N SER A 51 7.42 2.48 29.28
CA SER A 51 8.36 2.19 28.19
C SER A 51 8.74 0.70 28.25
N GLY A 52 8.20 -0.14 27.35
CA GLY A 52 8.71 -1.52 27.20
C GLY A 52 7.84 -2.62 26.59
N CYS A 53 6.55 -2.42 26.26
CA CYS A 53 5.73 -3.55 25.76
C CYS A 53 4.73 -3.22 24.65
N ALA A 54 5.06 -2.30 23.75
CA ALA A 54 4.26 -2.03 22.54
C ALA A 54 4.75 -2.85 21.32
N SER A 55 5.36 -4.03 21.53
CA SER A 55 6.16 -4.71 20.48
C SER A 55 5.59 -6.05 20.00
N THR A 56 4.35 -6.46 20.30
CA THR A 56 3.93 -7.83 19.91
C THR A 56 2.45 -8.02 19.54
N ARG A 57 1.61 -6.99 19.57
CA ARG A 57 0.27 -7.10 18.99
C ARG A 57 0.26 -6.32 17.70
N VAL A 58 0.32 -7.03 16.58
CA VAL A 58 -0.09 -6.48 15.29
C VAL A 58 -1.57 -6.19 15.46
N SER A 59 -1.96 -4.92 15.38
CA SER A 59 -3.38 -4.56 15.52
C SER A 59 -4.15 -5.11 14.32
N GLU A 60 -5.45 -5.38 14.47
CA GLU A 60 -6.29 -5.91 13.37
C GLU A 60 -6.19 -5.02 12.11
N GLU A 61 -6.06 -3.71 12.30
CA GLU A 61 -5.87 -2.73 11.24
C GLU A 61 -4.53 -2.88 10.50
N GLU A 62 -3.48 -3.30 11.20
CA GLU A 62 -2.16 -3.57 10.62
C GLU A 62 -2.18 -4.87 9.80
N GLU A 63 -2.82 -5.93 10.31
CA GLU A 63 -2.99 -7.18 9.57
C GLU A 63 -3.78 -6.96 8.28
N GLU A 64 -4.88 -6.20 8.34
CA GLU A 64 -5.65 -5.85 7.15
C GLU A 64 -4.85 -4.99 6.15
N PHE A 65 -4.00 -4.09 6.65
CA PHE A 65 -3.11 -3.31 5.79
C PHE A 65 -2.09 -4.19 5.08
N ILE A 66 -1.45 -5.12 5.80
CA ILE A 66 -0.48 -6.06 5.24
C ILE A 66 -1.15 -6.95 4.20
N PHE A 67 -2.34 -7.48 4.49
CA PHE A 67 -3.11 -8.29 3.55
C PHE A 67 -3.40 -7.51 2.25
N LEU A 68 -3.91 -6.29 2.37
CA LEU A 68 -4.21 -5.46 1.19
C LEU A 68 -2.93 -5.09 0.42
N LEU A 69 -1.83 -4.82 1.13
CA LEU A 69 -0.55 -4.52 0.50
C LEU A 69 -0.02 -5.71 -0.31
N ASN A 70 -0.07 -6.92 0.24
CA ASN A 70 0.36 -8.13 -0.45
C ASN A 70 -0.50 -8.38 -1.70
N ALA A 71 -1.83 -8.26 -1.59
CA ALA A 71 -2.72 -8.40 -2.75
C ALA A 71 -2.42 -7.37 -3.85
N GLU A 72 -2.12 -6.12 -3.48
CA GLU A 72 -1.75 -5.08 -4.44
C GLU A 72 -0.38 -5.35 -5.11
N ILE A 73 0.58 -5.91 -4.36
CA ILE A 73 1.88 -6.32 -4.90
C ILE A 73 1.74 -7.51 -5.85
N GLU A 74 0.96 -8.53 -5.48
CA GLU A 74 0.70 -9.69 -6.35
C GLU A 74 0.03 -9.28 -7.65
N LYS A 75 -0.99 -8.41 -7.58
CA LYS A 75 -1.63 -7.83 -8.76
C LYS A 75 -0.62 -7.11 -9.66
N PHE A 76 0.22 -6.27 -9.07
CA PHE A 76 1.23 -5.50 -9.80
C PHE A 76 2.28 -6.41 -10.45
N ASN A 77 2.77 -7.42 -9.72
CA ASN A 77 3.75 -8.38 -10.21
C ASN A 77 3.17 -9.25 -11.35
N ALA A 78 1.95 -9.77 -11.18
CA ALA A 78 1.29 -10.57 -12.22
C ALA A 78 1.16 -9.77 -13.53
N PHE A 79 0.74 -8.51 -13.42
CA PHE A 79 0.66 -7.61 -14.56
C PHE A 79 2.04 -7.37 -15.22
N PHE A 80 3.08 -7.12 -14.42
CA PHE A 80 4.41 -6.85 -14.98
C PHE A 80 4.99 -8.08 -15.69
N MET A 81 4.79 -9.28 -15.13
CA MET A 81 5.22 -10.54 -15.75
C MET A 81 4.52 -10.78 -17.10
N GLU A 82 3.21 -10.52 -17.19
CA GLU A 82 2.44 -10.63 -18.44
C GLU A 82 2.99 -9.67 -19.51
N GLN A 83 3.26 -8.41 -19.13
CA GLN A 83 3.85 -7.44 -20.05
C GLN A 83 5.29 -7.79 -20.47
N GLU A 84 6.09 -8.33 -19.56
CA GLU A 84 7.45 -8.80 -19.86
C GLU A 84 7.41 -9.97 -20.84
N GLU A 85 6.51 -10.93 -20.64
CA GLU A 85 6.31 -12.05 -21.55
C GLU A 85 5.90 -11.56 -22.95
N GLU A 86 4.90 -10.68 -23.06
CA GLU A 86 4.52 -10.10 -24.35
C GLU A 86 5.67 -9.33 -25.02
N PHE A 87 6.54 -8.67 -24.24
CA PHE A 87 7.69 -7.96 -24.77
C PHE A 87 8.73 -8.94 -25.32
N VAL A 88 9.07 -9.99 -24.57
CA VAL A 88 10.02 -11.03 -24.99
C VAL A 88 9.52 -11.74 -26.25
N ILE A 89 8.22 -12.05 -26.34
CA ILE A 89 7.62 -12.67 -27.54
C ILE A 89 7.72 -11.73 -28.74
N ARG A 90 7.48 -10.43 -28.58
CA ARG A 90 7.58 -9.46 -29.68
C ARG A 90 9.01 -9.20 -30.17
N GLN A 91 10.02 -9.46 -29.33
CA GLN A 91 11.44 -9.25 -29.62
C GLN A 91 12.18 -10.52 -30.07
N LYS A 92 11.48 -11.65 -30.14
CA LYS A 92 11.95 -12.91 -30.73
C LYS A 92 11.30 -13.14 -32.09
#